data_AF-A0A7W1U3B2-F1
#
_entry.id   AF-A0A7W1U3B2-F1
#
_cell.length_a   1.000
_cell.length_b   1.000
_cell.length_c   1.000
_cell.angle_alpha   90.00
_cell.angle_beta   90.00
_cell.angle_gamma   90.00
#
_symmetry.space_group_name_H-M   'P 1'
#
loop_
_entity.id
_entity.type
_entity.pdbx_description
1 polymer ?
#
loop_
_entity_poly.entity_id
_entity_poly.type
_entity_poly.pdbx_seq_one_letter_code
_entity_poly.pdbx_strand_id
1 'polypeptide(L)'
;MTKVLWTQRANAGPSARSASVMAFDSDRSRAVLFGGKSSTEALLRDTWEWDGSFWTQMDDIGPSARFLAAIAYDSARKVTLLFGGRGDQHLRDTWQWDGTDWTQLADSGPSARSSHAMAFDSARNRAVLFGGQGDDNSNLNDTWEFDGEEWTQQEDTGPSPRGGHAMAYDSASESVFLFGGIGAGTTSQGDTWAWDGQKWMQLAEFGPSARLQAAMARGGGSSVLLYGGLSSLDPAQPHTVFADTWEFDGKHWTLRQDIGPGPLQLASMIYDSVRSRLVLFGGTRIAAGEEGNPDPVSAGTRESLAAAGVVGVLSLAIAGEVLGEIPTTLTIKLKGPAPMTGALVNLTGPVFTPGGANLPPIVIPAGLSTMDVPVAFAGAGSVTITAEVAGTPAVSLQVLVGG
;
A
#
# COMPACT_ATOMS: atom_id res chain seq x y z
N MET A 1 20.23 4.90 -9.87
CA MET A 1 18.76 4.82 -9.69
C MET A 1 18.39 3.38 -9.45
N THR A 2 17.68 3.09 -8.36
CA THR A 2 17.24 1.74 -7.99
C THR A 2 16.07 1.33 -8.90
N LYS A 3 16.20 0.21 -9.60
CA LYS A 3 15.22 -0.27 -10.58
C LYS A 3 14.11 -1.08 -9.88
N VAL A 4 12.87 -0.93 -10.35
CA VAL A 4 11.71 -1.77 -10.00
C VAL A 4 11.46 -2.68 -11.20
N LEU A 5 11.87 -3.95 -11.11
CA LEU A 5 11.79 -4.90 -12.23
C LEU A 5 10.52 -5.75 -12.12
N TRP A 6 9.61 -5.67 -13.07
CA TRP A 6 8.41 -6.51 -13.10
C TRP A 6 8.67 -7.85 -13.80
N THR A 7 8.28 -8.95 -13.16
CA THR A 7 8.36 -10.31 -13.69
C THR A 7 6.97 -10.93 -13.74
N GLN A 8 6.60 -11.52 -14.87
CA GLN A 8 5.36 -12.30 -14.99
C GLN A 8 5.54 -13.63 -14.26
N ARG A 9 4.60 -13.98 -13.37
CA ARG A 9 4.75 -15.12 -12.45
C ARG A 9 3.81 -16.27 -12.70
N ALA A 10 2.58 -16.00 -13.12
CA ALA A 10 1.59 -17.03 -13.40
C ALA A 10 0.81 -16.72 -14.68
N ASN A 11 0.57 -17.77 -15.46
CA ASN A 11 -0.31 -17.76 -16.64
C ASN A 11 -1.62 -18.53 -16.40
N ALA A 12 -1.74 -19.20 -15.25
CA ALA A 12 -2.94 -19.90 -14.81
C ALA A 12 -3.48 -19.20 -13.55
N GLY A 13 -4.78 -18.92 -13.53
CA GLY A 13 -5.43 -18.12 -12.48
C GLY A 13 -6.66 -17.39 -13.01
N PRO A 14 -7.07 -16.29 -12.36
CA PRO A 14 -8.23 -15.53 -12.78
C PRO A 14 -8.10 -15.08 -14.24
N SER A 15 -9.21 -15.14 -14.97
CA SER A 15 -9.28 -14.65 -16.35
C SER A 15 -8.89 -13.17 -16.43
N ALA A 16 -8.46 -12.75 -17.63
CA ALA A 16 -8.28 -11.34 -17.99
C ALA A 16 -9.45 -10.49 -17.49
N ARG A 17 -9.15 -9.50 -16.64
CA ARG A 17 -10.14 -8.57 -16.12
C ARG A 17 -9.58 -7.18 -15.82
N SER A 18 -10.43 -6.17 -15.88
CA SER A 18 -10.15 -4.79 -15.48
C SER A 18 -11.07 -4.38 -14.33
N ALA A 19 -10.69 -3.34 -13.60
CA ALA A 19 -11.49 -2.77 -12.51
C ALA A 19 -11.90 -3.78 -11.43
N SER A 20 -11.13 -4.87 -11.31
CA SER A 20 -11.13 -5.74 -10.14
C SER A 20 -10.51 -5.01 -8.96
N VAL A 21 -10.72 -5.56 -7.77
CA VAL A 21 -10.14 -5.03 -6.54
C VAL A 21 -9.29 -6.10 -5.88
N MET A 22 -8.16 -5.69 -5.28
CA MET A 22 -7.25 -6.62 -4.61
C MET A 22 -6.75 -6.03 -3.30
N ALA A 23 -6.70 -6.83 -2.23
CA ALA A 23 -6.09 -6.50 -0.95
C ALA A 23 -5.07 -7.58 -0.55
N PHE A 24 -4.08 -7.22 0.26
CA PHE A 24 -3.14 -8.18 0.82
C PHE A 24 -3.49 -8.51 2.26
N ASP A 25 -3.94 -9.73 2.49
CA ASP A 25 -4.11 -10.33 3.80
C ASP A 25 -2.74 -10.77 4.33
N SER A 26 -2.17 -9.95 5.21
CA SER A 26 -0.83 -10.18 5.75
C SER A 26 -0.77 -11.32 6.76
N ASP A 27 -1.87 -11.61 7.46
CA ASP A 27 -1.90 -12.70 8.45
C ASP A 27 -1.87 -14.07 7.76
N ARG A 28 -2.57 -14.23 6.63
CA ARG A 28 -2.60 -15.46 5.85
C ARG A 28 -1.57 -15.48 4.71
N SER A 29 -0.88 -14.36 4.50
CA SER A 29 0.08 -14.16 3.40
C SER A 29 -0.57 -14.40 2.03
N ARG A 30 -1.78 -13.87 1.83
CA ARG A 30 -2.61 -14.05 0.63
C ARG A 30 -2.99 -12.72 0.01
N ALA A 31 -2.92 -12.60 -1.31
CA ALA A 31 -3.66 -11.53 -2.00
C ALA A 31 -5.07 -12.02 -2.30
N VAL A 32 -6.09 -11.26 -1.89
CA VAL A 32 -7.50 -11.55 -2.16
C VAL A 32 -7.94 -10.64 -3.30
N LEU A 33 -8.38 -11.24 -4.41
CA LEU A 33 -8.90 -10.56 -5.59
C LEU A 33 -10.40 -10.84 -5.70
N PHE A 34 -11.18 -9.80 -5.99
CA PHE A 34 -12.62 -9.95 -6.20
C PHE A 34 -13.11 -9.19 -7.43
N GLY A 35 -14.03 -9.83 -8.16
CA GLY A 35 -14.84 -9.22 -9.20
C GLY A 35 -14.04 -8.66 -10.38
N GLY A 36 -14.52 -7.54 -10.93
CA GLY A 36 -14.01 -6.89 -12.14
C GLY A 36 -14.84 -7.20 -13.38
N LYS A 37 -14.35 -6.70 -14.52
CA LYS A 37 -14.94 -6.88 -15.84
C LYS A 37 -14.03 -7.70 -16.73
N SER A 38 -14.56 -8.75 -17.33
CA SER A 38 -13.83 -9.56 -18.31
C SER A 38 -13.60 -8.81 -19.63
N SER A 39 -12.79 -9.39 -20.52
CA SER A 39 -12.58 -8.88 -21.90
C SER A 39 -13.84 -8.88 -22.77
N THR A 40 -14.89 -9.60 -22.37
CA THR A 40 -16.20 -9.60 -23.05
C THR A 40 -17.23 -8.75 -22.30
N GLU A 41 -16.78 -7.83 -21.45
CA GLU A 41 -17.61 -6.94 -20.62
C GLU A 41 -18.50 -7.63 -19.56
N ALA A 42 -18.41 -8.96 -19.42
CA ALA A 42 -19.14 -9.67 -18.38
C ALA A 42 -18.59 -9.31 -16.99
N LEU A 43 -19.49 -8.95 -16.07
CA LEU A 43 -19.18 -8.71 -14.67
C LEU A 43 -18.87 -10.04 -13.97
N LEU A 44 -17.84 -10.01 -13.15
CA LEU A 44 -17.34 -11.18 -12.42
C LEU A 44 -17.67 -11.05 -10.94
N ARG A 45 -17.89 -12.19 -10.27
CA ARG A 45 -18.20 -12.30 -8.83
C ARG A 45 -17.31 -13.29 -8.09
N ASP A 46 -16.31 -13.81 -8.78
CA ASP A 46 -15.41 -14.82 -8.26
C ASP A 46 -14.37 -14.21 -7.30
N THR A 47 -14.10 -14.95 -6.23
CA THR A 47 -13.01 -14.68 -5.30
C THR A 47 -11.82 -15.53 -5.65
N TRP A 48 -10.64 -14.92 -5.69
CA TRP A 48 -9.39 -15.62 -5.92
C TRP A 48 -8.37 -15.26 -4.85
N GLU A 49 -7.60 -16.25 -4.41
CA GLU A 49 -6.47 -16.04 -3.51
C GLU A 49 -5.13 -16.40 -4.15
N TRP A 50 -4.16 -15.49 -4.02
CA TRP A 50 -2.78 -15.70 -4.44
C TRP A 50 -1.91 -16.03 -3.24
N ASP A 51 -1.28 -17.20 -3.24
CA ASP A 51 -0.36 -17.64 -2.18
C ASP A 51 1.09 -17.23 -2.40
N GLY A 52 1.33 -16.41 -3.41
CA GLY A 52 2.66 -16.01 -3.83
C GLY A 52 3.28 -16.86 -4.94
N SER A 53 2.66 -17.98 -5.29
CA SER A 53 3.08 -18.91 -6.35
C SER A 53 1.92 -19.30 -7.26
N PHE A 54 0.73 -19.52 -6.71
CA PHE A 54 -0.46 -19.99 -7.41
C PHE A 54 -1.70 -19.21 -7.00
N TRP A 55 -2.60 -19.06 -7.97
CA TRP A 55 -3.96 -18.60 -7.74
C TRP A 55 -4.88 -19.78 -7.46
N THR A 56 -5.71 -19.64 -6.43
CA THR A 56 -6.78 -20.59 -6.10
C THR A 56 -8.11 -19.84 -6.17
N GLN A 57 -9.06 -20.36 -6.93
CA GLN A 57 -10.43 -19.85 -6.90
C GLN A 57 -11.10 -20.37 -5.63
N MET A 58 -11.71 -19.48 -4.86
CA MET A 58 -12.46 -19.86 -3.68
C MET A 58 -13.89 -20.22 -4.07
N ASP A 59 -14.46 -21.22 -3.39
CA ASP A 59 -15.87 -21.59 -3.53
C ASP A 59 -16.66 -20.89 -2.42
N ASP A 60 -17.34 -19.81 -2.78
CA ASP A 60 -18.08 -18.94 -1.85
C ASP A 60 -19.42 -18.49 -2.46
N ILE A 61 -20.37 -18.10 -1.61
CA ILE A 61 -21.69 -17.54 -2.02
C ILE A 61 -21.68 -16.00 -1.87
N GLY A 62 -20.52 -15.38 -2.02
CA GLY A 62 -20.26 -13.99 -1.65
C GLY A 62 -20.98 -12.92 -2.47
N PRO A 63 -20.41 -11.71 -2.53
CA PRO A 63 -21.08 -10.56 -3.12
C PRO A 63 -21.51 -10.80 -4.58
N SER A 64 -22.53 -10.06 -5.01
CA SER A 64 -22.92 -10.02 -6.43
C SER A 64 -21.78 -9.52 -7.34
N ALA A 65 -21.86 -9.89 -8.62
CA ALA A 65 -20.88 -9.49 -9.63
C ALA A 65 -20.77 -7.96 -9.75
N ARG A 66 -19.54 -7.44 -9.70
CA ARG A 66 -19.29 -5.99 -9.66
C ARG A 66 -17.88 -5.62 -10.10
N PHE A 67 -17.70 -4.36 -10.45
CA PHE A 67 -16.42 -3.74 -10.77
C PHE A 67 -16.36 -2.33 -10.16
N LEU A 68 -15.17 -1.71 -10.13
CA LEU A 68 -14.96 -0.37 -9.55
C LEU A 68 -15.45 -0.24 -8.09
N ALA A 69 -15.42 -1.35 -7.34
CA ALA A 69 -15.58 -1.36 -5.90
C ALA A 69 -14.30 -0.86 -5.22
N ALA A 70 -14.29 -0.84 -3.88
CA ALA A 70 -13.07 -0.63 -3.10
C ALA A 70 -12.88 -1.78 -2.11
N ILE A 71 -11.64 -2.20 -1.90
CA ILE A 71 -11.26 -3.29 -1.00
C ILE A 71 -10.07 -2.89 -0.13
N ALA A 72 -10.04 -3.30 1.13
CA ALA A 72 -8.92 -3.09 2.03
C ALA A 72 -8.80 -4.23 3.04
N TYR A 73 -7.58 -4.57 3.45
CA TYR A 73 -7.37 -5.57 4.51
C TYR A 73 -7.38 -4.89 5.88
N ASP A 74 -8.30 -5.31 6.73
CA ASP A 74 -8.36 -4.91 8.12
C ASP A 74 -7.50 -5.85 8.97
N SER A 75 -6.29 -5.40 9.30
CA SER A 75 -5.36 -6.22 10.08
C SER A 75 -5.72 -6.31 11.57
N ALA A 76 -6.61 -5.45 12.08
CA ALA A 76 -7.03 -5.49 13.48
C ALA A 76 -8.04 -6.62 13.71
N ARG A 77 -8.98 -6.77 12.77
CA ARG A 77 -10.03 -7.80 12.78
C ARG A 77 -9.68 -9.03 11.94
N LYS A 78 -8.61 -8.97 11.15
CA LYS A 78 -8.12 -10.04 10.27
C LYS A 78 -9.13 -10.42 9.20
N VAL A 79 -9.73 -9.41 8.58
CA VAL A 79 -10.73 -9.59 7.53
C VAL A 79 -10.43 -8.69 6.34
N THR A 80 -10.78 -9.12 5.13
CA THR A 80 -10.76 -8.25 3.95
C THR A 80 -12.12 -7.58 3.79
N LEU A 81 -12.16 -6.25 3.83
CA LEU A 81 -13.37 -5.45 3.68
C LEU A 81 -13.57 -5.06 2.22
N LEU A 82 -14.80 -5.20 1.72
CA LEU A 82 -15.24 -4.78 0.40
C LEU A 82 -16.43 -3.83 0.55
N PHE A 83 -16.43 -2.71 -0.17
CA PHE A 83 -17.55 -1.77 -0.18
C PHE A 83 -17.95 -1.33 -1.60
N GLY A 84 -19.25 -1.38 -1.86
CA GLY A 84 -19.89 -0.77 -3.02
C GLY A 84 -19.41 -1.36 -4.36
N GLY A 85 -19.22 -0.48 -5.34
CA GLY A 85 -18.94 -0.83 -6.72
C GLY A 85 -20.20 -0.78 -7.59
N ARG A 86 -20.09 -1.25 -8.83
CA ARG A 86 -21.20 -1.21 -9.78
C ARG A 86 -21.52 -2.60 -10.32
N GLY A 87 -22.77 -3.00 -10.16
CA GLY A 87 -23.43 -4.10 -10.88
C GLY A 87 -24.30 -3.54 -12.00
N ASP A 88 -25.57 -3.92 -12.03
CA ASP A 88 -26.59 -3.24 -12.84
C ASP A 88 -26.85 -1.80 -12.34
N GLN A 89 -26.66 -1.57 -11.03
CA GLN A 89 -26.74 -0.28 -10.34
C GLN A 89 -25.49 -0.09 -9.47
N HIS A 90 -25.29 1.10 -8.89
CA HIS A 90 -24.29 1.22 -7.82
C HIS A 90 -24.74 0.44 -6.59
N LEU A 91 -23.76 -0.01 -5.83
CA LEU A 91 -23.96 -0.83 -4.65
C LEU A 91 -23.46 -0.04 -3.43
N ARG A 92 -24.05 -0.31 -2.26
CA ARG A 92 -23.72 0.30 -0.97
C ARG A 92 -23.45 -0.72 0.14
N ASP A 93 -23.42 -1.98 -0.23
CA ASP A 93 -23.21 -3.08 0.70
C ASP A 93 -21.75 -3.13 1.17
N THR A 94 -21.57 -3.45 2.45
CA THR A 94 -20.28 -3.76 3.05
C THR A 94 -20.19 -5.28 3.25
N TRP A 95 -19.09 -5.87 2.83
CA TRP A 95 -18.80 -7.29 3.02
C TRP A 95 -17.44 -7.47 3.68
N GLN A 96 -17.31 -8.53 4.48
CA GLN A 96 -16.04 -8.96 5.04
C GLN A 96 -15.74 -10.41 4.65
N TRP A 97 -14.47 -10.67 4.31
CA TRP A 97 -13.94 -12.00 4.03
C TRP A 97 -13.00 -12.43 5.15
N ASP A 98 -13.25 -13.60 5.74
CA ASP A 98 -12.45 -14.16 6.83
C ASP A 98 -11.35 -15.14 6.38
N GLY A 99 -11.23 -15.35 5.07
CA GLY A 99 -10.34 -16.36 4.48
C GLY A 99 -11.06 -17.61 3.98
N THR A 100 -12.34 -17.78 4.30
CA THR A 100 -13.16 -18.91 3.90
C THR A 100 -14.49 -18.47 3.31
N ASP A 101 -15.17 -17.53 3.95
CA ASP A 101 -16.51 -17.09 3.56
C ASP A 101 -16.66 -15.57 3.57
N TRP A 102 -17.52 -15.07 2.68
CA TRP A 102 -17.97 -13.68 2.69
C TRP A 102 -19.19 -13.54 3.58
N THR A 103 -19.14 -12.57 4.50
CA THR A 103 -20.28 -12.18 5.33
C THR A 103 -20.68 -10.74 5.02
N GLN A 104 -21.95 -10.52 4.72
CA GLN A 104 -22.49 -9.18 4.54
C GLN A 104 -22.69 -8.52 5.91
N LEU A 105 -22.19 -7.30 6.06
CA LEU A 105 -22.39 -6.48 7.25
C LEU A 105 -23.65 -5.63 7.11
N ALA A 106 -24.04 -4.96 8.20
CA ALA A 106 -25.20 -4.07 8.20
C ALA A 106 -25.05 -2.96 7.14
N ASP A 107 -26.15 -2.68 6.44
CA ASP A 107 -26.23 -1.65 5.40
C ASP A 107 -26.48 -0.27 6.03
N SER A 108 -25.52 0.16 6.84
CA SER A 108 -25.49 1.47 7.49
C SER A 108 -24.20 2.17 7.11
N GLY A 109 -24.26 3.29 6.39
CA GLY A 109 -23.05 4.01 5.98
C GLY A 109 -23.20 4.80 4.68
N PRO A 110 -22.12 4.86 3.86
CA PRO A 110 -22.10 5.68 2.66
C PRO A 110 -23.21 5.30 1.66
N SER A 111 -23.63 6.29 0.88
CA SER A 111 -24.51 6.05 -0.27
C SER A 111 -23.89 5.10 -1.30
N ALA A 112 -24.73 4.48 -2.14
CA ALA A 112 -24.28 3.60 -3.20
C ALA A 112 -23.38 4.34 -4.18
N ARG A 113 -22.23 3.72 -4.50
CA ARG A 113 -21.18 4.38 -5.27
C ARG A 113 -20.21 3.41 -5.94
N SER A 114 -19.52 3.90 -6.95
CA SER A 114 -18.38 3.22 -7.59
C SER A 114 -17.24 4.20 -7.85
N SER A 115 -16.06 3.67 -8.22
CA SER A 115 -14.86 4.48 -8.51
C SER A 115 -14.37 5.32 -7.33
N HIS A 116 -14.84 5.02 -6.12
CA HIS A 116 -14.22 5.46 -4.86
C HIS A 116 -12.99 4.61 -4.58
N ALA A 117 -12.17 5.05 -3.63
CA ALA A 117 -11.06 4.27 -3.12
C ALA A 117 -11.17 4.11 -1.60
N MET A 118 -10.55 3.05 -1.08
CA MET A 118 -10.54 2.72 0.35
C MET A 118 -9.16 2.24 0.75
N ALA A 119 -8.70 2.64 1.94
CA ALA A 119 -7.46 2.16 2.54
C ALA A 119 -7.68 1.88 4.03
N PHE A 120 -6.94 0.92 4.58
CA PHE A 120 -7.01 0.64 6.02
C PHE A 120 -5.88 1.36 6.75
N ASP A 121 -6.26 2.28 7.64
CA ASP A 121 -5.38 2.93 8.58
C ASP A 121 -5.20 2.02 9.81
N SER A 122 -4.09 1.30 9.82
CA SER A 122 -3.78 0.35 10.89
C SER A 122 -3.32 1.02 12.20
N ALA A 123 -2.95 2.30 12.19
CA ALA A 123 -2.60 3.00 13.43
C ALA A 123 -3.85 3.34 14.24
N ARG A 124 -4.96 3.66 13.55
CA ARG A 124 -6.24 4.01 14.18
C ARG A 124 -7.28 2.88 14.12
N ASN A 125 -6.97 1.79 13.43
CA ASN A 125 -7.90 0.69 13.14
C ASN A 125 -9.18 1.21 12.47
N ARG A 126 -9.00 1.91 11.34
CA ARG A 126 -10.11 2.50 10.57
C ARG A 126 -9.96 2.19 9.09
N ALA A 127 -11.01 1.70 8.44
CA ALA A 127 -11.06 1.76 6.98
C ALA A 127 -11.52 3.16 6.56
N VAL A 128 -10.74 3.84 5.74
CA VAL A 128 -11.01 5.19 5.24
C VAL A 128 -11.45 5.11 3.80
N LEU A 129 -12.63 5.64 3.48
CA LEU A 129 -13.20 5.73 2.14
C LEU A 129 -13.32 7.19 1.74
N PHE A 130 -13.04 7.51 0.47
CA PHE A 130 -13.24 8.85 -0.07
C PHE A 130 -13.93 8.85 -1.44
N GLY A 131 -14.86 9.78 -1.61
CA GLY A 131 -15.43 10.19 -2.88
C GLY A 131 -16.11 9.08 -3.68
N GLY A 132 -15.84 9.05 -5.00
CA GLY A 132 -16.48 8.14 -5.96
C GLY A 132 -17.55 8.82 -6.80
N GLN A 133 -18.34 8.02 -7.52
CA GLN A 133 -19.53 8.43 -8.27
C GLN A 133 -20.76 7.78 -7.64
N GLY A 134 -21.77 8.59 -7.30
CA GLY A 134 -23.04 8.14 -6.75
C GLY A 134 -24.06 7.74 -7.81
N ASP A 135 -25.25 7.31 -7.37
CA ASP A 135 -26.36 6.88 -8.24
C ASP A 135 -26.89 7.97 -9.19
N ASP A 136 -26.79 9.24 -8.80
CA ASP A 136 -27.15 10.37 -9.63
C ASP A 136 -26.05 10.74 -10.66
N ASN A 137 -25.00 9.91 -10.75
CA ASN A 137 -23.78 10.11 -11.53
C ASN A 137 -22.94 11.32 -11.09
N SER A 138 -23.27 11.97 -9.97
CA SER A 138 -22.43 13.03 -9.40
C SER A 138 -21.17 12.43 -8.76
N ASN A 139 -20.07 13.16 -8.83
CA ASN A 139 -18.91 12.84 -8.03
C ASN A 139 -19.12 13.29 -6.59
N LEU A 140 -18.61 12.49 -5.66
CA LEU A 140 -18.69 12.73 -4.22
C LEU A 140 -17.31 13.16 -3.70
N ASN A 141 -17.29 13.85 -2.56
CA ASN A 141 -16.10 14.29 -1.84
C ASN A 141 -16.19 14.04 -0.33
N ASP A 142 -17.10 13.17 0.09
CA ASP A 142 -17.26 12.79 1.48
C ASP A 142 -16.18 11.79 1.92
N THR A 143 -15.72 11.95 3.16
CA THR A 143 -14.83 11.00 3.84
C THR A 143 -15.64 10.17 4.82
N TRP A 144 -15.47 8.85 4.78
CA TRP A 144 -16.10 7.93 5.71
C TRP A 144 -15.05 7.06 6.40
N GLU A 145 -15.24 6.80 7.69
CA GLU A 145 -14.43 5.87 8.45
C GLU A 145 -15.28 4.72 9.00
N PHE A 146 -14.80 3.49 8.82
CA PHE A 146 -15.37 2.28 9.40
C PHE A 146 -14.51 1.80 10.56
N ASP A 147 -15.10 1.60 11.74
CA ASP A 147 -14.40 1.10 12.92
C ASP A 147 -14.44 -0.43 13.07
N GLY A 148 -15.29 -1.10 12.31
CA GLY A 148 -15.55 -2.53 12.44
C GLY A 148 -16.97 -2.91 12.74
N GLU A 149 -17.75 -1.94 13.18
CA GLU A 149 -19.15 -2.11 13.49
C GLU A 149 -19.96 -1.11 12.66
N GLU A 150 -19.55 0.16 12.63
CA GLU A 150 -20.31 1.23 12.00
C GLU A 150 -19.45 2.15 11.13
N TRP A 151 -20.10 2.71 10.10
CA TRP A 151 -19.54 3.76 9.26
C TRP A 151 -19.91 5.13 9.83
N THR A 152 -18.92 6.00 10.01
CA THR A 152 -19.11 7.39 10.44
C THR A 152 -18.57 8.34 9.39
N GLN A 153 -19.41 9.26 8.92
CA GLN A 153 -18.99 10.34 8.03
C GLN A 153 -18.14 11.34 8.81
N GLN A 154 -16.98 11.70 8.26
CA GLN A 154 -16.11 12.73 8.82
C GLN A 154 -16.40 14.07 8.14
N GLU A 155 -16.43 15.13 8.93
CA GLU A 155 -16.52 16.50 8.43
C GLU A 155 -15.11 17.03 8.15
N ASP A 156 -14.83 17.34 6.88
CA ASP A 156 -13.51 17.78 6.45
C ASP A 156 -13.57 18.79 5.30
N THR A 157 -12.45 19.50 5.09
CA THR A 157 -12.23 20.37 3.92
C THR A 157 -11.18 19.73 3.01
N GLY A 158 -11.50 18.56 2.48
CA GLY A 158 -10.60 17.74 1.67
C GLY A 158 -10.68 18.01 0.16
N PRO A 159 -10.25 17.02 -0.64
CA PRO A 159 -10.23 17.14 -2.10
C PRO A 159 -11.61 17.51 -2.67
N SER A 160 -11.62 18.17 -3.84
CA SER A 160 -12.83 18.37 -4.62
C SER A 160 -13.49 17.04 -5.02
N PRO A 161 -14.81 17.02 -5.34
CA PRO A 161 -15.51 15.80 -5.72
C PRO A 161 -14.85 15.08 -6.89
N ARG A 162 -14.59 13.78 -6.71
CA ARG A 162 -13.85 12.98 -7.70
C ARG A 162 -14.05 11.47 -7.59
N GLY A 163 -13.90 10.79 -8.72
CA GLY A 163 -13.81 9.33 -8.82
C GLY A 163 -12.53 8.89 -9.55
N GLY A 164 -12.21 7.60 -9.49
CA GLY A 164 -11.05 7.00 -10.16
C GLY A 164 -9.71 7.51 -9.64
N HIS A 165 -9.67 8.13 -8.47
CA HIS A 165 -8.42 8.46 -7.77
C HIS A 165 -7.85 7.21 -7.12
N ALA A 166 -6.57 7.23 -6.80
CA ALA A 166 -5.90 6.12 -6.13
C ALA A 166 -5.64 6.46 -4.66
N MET A 167 -5.76 5.47 -3.77
CA MET A 167 -5.46 5.62 -2.34
C MET A 167 -4.60 4.48 -1.81
N ALA A 168 -3.72 4.79 -0.87
CA ALA A 168 -2.99 3.80 -0.08
C ALA A 168 -2.60 4.37 1.29
N TYR A 169 -2.58 3.51 2.29
CA TYR A 169 -2.08 3.84 3.63
C TYR A 169 -0.58 3.56 3.73
N ASP A 170 0.16 4.49 4.31
CA ASP A 170 1.56 4.29 4.72
C ASP A 170 1.67 4.30 6.24
N SER A 171 2.10 3.16 6.80
CA SER A 171 2.18 3.00 8.26
C SER A 171 3.36 3.75 8.89
N ALA A 172 4.30 4.28 8.10
CA ALA A 172 5.44 5.01 8.65
C ALA A 172 5.12 6.51 8.85
N SER A 173 4.32 7.08 7.95
CA SER A 173 3.75 8.42 8.10
C SER A 173 2.38 8.43 8.79
N GLU A 174 1.82 7.26 9.08
CA GLU A 174 0.49 7.07 9.69
C GLU A 174 -0.60 7.86 8.93
N SER A 175 -0.49 7.89 7.61
CA SER A 175 -1.35 8.71 6.74
C SER A 175 -1.91 7.89 5.59
N VAL A 176 -3.15 8.20 5.21
CA VAL A 176 -3.73 7.72 3.94
C VAL A 176 -3.45 8.76 2.86
N PHE A 177 -2.78 8.35 1.79
CA PHE A 177 -2.52 9.21 0.64
C PHE A 177 -3.57 9.02 -0.44
N LEU A 178 -3.93 10.12 -1.10
CA LEU A 178 -4.78 10.16 -2.28
C LEU A 178 -4.04 10.86 -3.42
N PHE A 179 -4.17 10.32 -4.64
CA PHE A 179 -3.65 10.98 -5.85
C PHE A 179 -4.64 10.97 -7.00
N GLY A 180 -4.77 12.14 -7.63
CA GLY A 180 -5.43 12.33 -8.91
C GLY A 180 -6.94 12.07 -8.93
N GLY A 181 -7.40 11.35 -9.95
CA GLY A 181 -8.82 11.10 -10.24
C GLY A 181 -9.44 12.16 -11.14
N ILE A 182 -10.77 12.12 -11.29
CA ILE A 182 -11.54 13.01 -12.17
C ILE A 182 -12.79 13.52 -11.45
N GLY A 183 -13.06 14.81 -11.56
CA GLY A 183 -14.29 15.43 -11.07
C GLY A 183 -15.36 15.55 -12.16
N ALA A 184 -16.22 16.56 -12.09
CA ALA A 184 -17.32 16.76 -13.05
C ALA A 184 -16.89 17.11 -14.49
N GLY A 185 -15.60 17.41 -14.71
CA GLY A 185 -15.04 17.65 -16.05
C GLY A 185 -14.49 16.37 -16.70
N THR A 186 -13.83 16.52 -17.85
CA THR A 186 -13.22 15.39 -18.59
C THR A 186 -11.71 15.26 -18.38
N THR A 187 -11.10 16.23 -17.69
CA THR A 187 -9.65 16.26 -17.43
C THR A 187 -9.34 15.69 -16.05
N SER A 188 -8.33 14.84 -15.98
CA SER A 188 -7.85 14.29 -14.71
C SER A 188 -7.19 15.35 -13.84
N GLN A 189 -7.10 15.05 -12.55
CA GLN A 189 -6.38 15.82 -11.52
C GLN A 189 -5.04 15.15 -11.22
N GLY A 190 -4.09 15.91 -10.67
CA GLY A 190 -2.72 15.46 -10.37
C GLY A 190 -2.20 15.93 -9.01
N ASP A 191 -3.12 16.30 -8.13
CA ASP A 191 -2.86 16.72 -6.75
C ASP A 191 -2.68 15.51 -5.82
N THR A 192 -1.87 15.71 -4.78
CA THR A 192 -1.61 14.71 -3.72
C THR A 192 -2.15 15.22 -2.40
N TRP A 193 -2.93 14.38 -1.72
CA TRP A 193 -3.51 14.66 -0.42
C TRP A 193 -3.13 13.61 0.60
N ALA A 194 -3.05 14.00 1.87
CA ALA A 194 -2.85 13.10 3.00
C ALA A 194 -3.94 13.29 4.05
N TRP A 195 -4.52 12.19 4.50
CA TRP A 195 -5.44 12.14 5.63
C TRP A 195 -4.68 11.70 6.87
N ASP A 196 -4.76 12.51 7.93
CA ASP A 196 -4.11 12.26 9.22
C ASP A 196 -5.04 11.63 10.28
N GLY A 197 -6.28 11.29 9.88
CA GLY A 197 -7.33 10.82 10.79
C GLY A 197 -8.27 11.90 11.30
N GLN A 198 -8.03 13.16 10.96
CA GLN A 198 -8.91 14.27 11.32
C GLN A 198 -9.21 15.18 10.12
N LYS A 199 -8.23 15.38 9.24
CA LYS A 199 -8.38 16.26 8.08
C LYS A 199 -7.50 15.81 6.92
N TRP A 200 -7.91 16.25 5.73
CA TRP A 200 -7.08 16.17 4.53
C TRP A 200 -6.15 17.38 4.44
N MET A 201 -4.90 17.14 4.07
CA MET A 201 -3.89 18.15 3.77
C MET A 201 -3.32 17.93 2.38
N GLN A 202 -3.35 18.96 1.53
CA GLN A 202 -2.70 18.91 0.23
C GLN A 202 -1.18 19.02 0.42
N LEU A 203 -0.42 18.05 -0.08
CA LEU A 203 1.01 17.93 0.21
C LEU A 203 1.93 18.39 -0.93
N ALA A 204 1.57 18.11 -2.19
CA ALA A 204 2.46 18.33 -3.32
C ALA A 204 1.73 18.94 -4.53
N GLU A 205 2.37 19.94 -5.13
CA GLU A 205 1.96 20.56 -6.40
C GLU A 205 2.70 19.97 -7.61
N PHE A 206 3.78 19.21 -7.39
CA PHE A 206 4.63 18.64 -8.44
C PHE A 206 4.79 17.12 -8.25
N GLY A 207 4.77 16.38 -9.35
CA GLY A 207 4.85 14.93 -9.34
C GLY A 207 4.35 14.31 -10.65
N PRO A 208 3.69 13.13 -10.60
CA PRO A 208 3.12 12.52 -11.78
C PRO A 208 2.16 13.47 -12.49
N SER A 209 2.11 13.41 -13.82
CA SER A 209 1.08 14.12 -14.58
C SER A 209 -0.32 13.67 -14.13
N ALA A 210 -1.28 14.60 -14.22
CA ALA A 210 -2.66 14.36 -13.85
C ALA A 210 -3.23 13.11 -14.52
N ARG A 211 -3.87 12.25 -13.71
CA ARG A 211 -4.38 10.95 -14.16
C ARG A 211 -5.47 10.38 -13.26
N LEU A 212 -6.32 9.55 -13.86
CA LEU A 212 -7.28 8.70 -13.16
C LEU A 212 -6.96 7.21 -13.41
N GLN A 213 -7.59 6.33 -12.65
CA GLN A 213 -7.55 4.87 -12.80
C GLN A 213 -6.12 4.28 -12.74
N ALA A 214 -5.21 4.99 -12.07
CA ALA A 214 -3.90 4.51 -11.72
C ALA A 214 -4.01 3.54 -10.55
N ALA A 215 -3.08 2.59 -10.46
CA ALA A 215 -2.99 1.70 -9.32
C ALA A 215 -2.06 2.31 -8.27
N MET A 216 -2.45 2.32 -7.00
CA MET A 216 -1.60 2.74 -5.89
C MET A 216 -1.55 1.66 -4.83
N ALA A 217 -0.37 1.45 -4.26
CA ALA A 217 -0.16 0.56 -3.12
C ALA A 217 0.94 1.12 -2.23
N ARG A 218 0.98 0.65 -0.98
CA ARG A 218 2.13 0.87 -0.11
C ARG A 218 3.42 0.37 -0.78
N GLY A 219 4.53 1.08 -0.59
CA GLY A 219 5.86 0.65 -0.99
C GLY A 219 6.62 -0.06 0.13
N GLY A 220 7.89 -0.38 -0.13
CA GLY A 220 8.80 -0.83 0.93
C GLY A 220 9.29 0.35 1.78
N GLY A 221 9.20 0.25 3.10
CA GLY A 221 9.57 1.33 4.02
C GLY A 221 8.46 2.38 4.19
N SER A 222 8.83 3.66 4.05
CA SER A 222 7.97 4.85 4.21
C SER A 222 7.61 5.46 2.84
N SER A 223 7.01 4.68 1.95
CA SER A 223 6.63 5.19 0.64
C SER A 223 5.32 4.59 0.13
N VAL A 224 4.69 5.28 -0.83
CA VAL A 224 3.63 4.72 -1.67
C VAL A 224 4.07 4.72 -3.13
N LEU A 225 3.64 3.70 -3.88
CA LEU A 225 3.95 3.52 -5.28
C LEU A 225 2.68 3.72 -6.11
N LEU A 226 2.81 4.49 -7.19
CA LEU A 226 1.76 4.76 -8.17
C LEU A 226 2.20 4.19 -9.52
N TYR A 227 1.28 3.52 -10.22
CA TYR A 227 1.55 2.91 -11.51
C TYR A 227 0.44 3.22 -12.52
N GLY A 228 0.86 3.61 -13.72
CA GLY A 228 -0.02 3.75 -14.89
C GLY A 228 -1.11 4.80 -14.71
N GLY A 229 -2.30 4.54 -15.24
CA GLY A 229 -3.45 5.44 -15.28
C GLY A 229 -3.67 6.09 -16.65
N LEU A 230 -4.69 6.93 -16.75
CA LEU A 230 -5.14 7.58 -17.98
C LEU A 230 -5.19 9.11 -17.81
N SER A 231 -4.88 9.88 -18.85
CA SER A 231 -4.84 11.34 -18.75
C SER A 231 -6.21 12.02 -18.81
N SER A 232 -7.16 11.48 -19.58
CA SER A 232 -8.48 12.08 -19.79
C SER A 232 -9.50 11.04 -20.28
N LEU A 233 -10.78 11.27 -19.99
CA LEU A 233 -11.91 10.53 -20.56
C LEU A 233 -12.57 11.27 -21.75
N ASP A 234 -12.02 12.41 -22.18
CA ASP A 234 -12.57 13.17 -23.31
C ASP A 234 -12.31 12.42 -24.63
N PRO A 235 -13.36 11.95 -25.34
CA PRO A 235 -13.17 11.29 -26.63
C PRO A 235 -12.67 12.24 -27.73
N ALA A 236 -12.79 13.55 -27.53
CA ALA A 236 -12.36 14.56 -28.50
C ALA A 236 -10.89 14.96 -28.35
N GLN A 237 -10.19 14.49 -27.31
CA GLN A 237 -8.79 14.81 -27.05
C GLN A 237 -7.91 13.55 -27.14
N PRO A 238 -6.64 13.69 -27.58
CA PRO A 238 -5.69 12.61 -27.44
C PRO A 238 -5.50 12.29 -25.95
N HIS A 239 -5.68 11.03 -25.59
CA HIS A 239 -5.48 10.54 -24.25
C HIS A 239 -4.24 9.65 -24.18
N THR A 240 -3.56 9.70 -23.04
CA THR A 240 -2.35 8.93 -22.76
C THR A 240 -2.67 7.91 -21.69
N VAL A 241 -2.42 6.64 -21.97
CA VAL A 241 -2.28 5.62 -20.92
C VAL A 241 -0.83 5.62 -20.48
N PHE A 242 -0.61 5.84 -19.20
CA PHE A 242 0.73 5.91 -18.64
C PHE A 242 1.28 4.50 -18.36
N ALA A 243 2.60 4.36 -18.48
CA ALA A 243 3.33 3.14 -18.14
C ALA A 243 4.31 3.34 -16.99
N ASP A 244 4.46 4.58 -16.53
CA ASP A 244 5.46 5.02 -15.57
C ASP A 244 5.12 4.56 -14.15
N THR A 245 6.18 4.40 -13.35
CA THR A 245 6.08 4.09 -11.91
C THR A 245 6.61 5.28 -11.13
N TRP A 246 5.85 5.76 -10.15
CA TRP A 246 6.25 6.85 -9.27
C TRP A 246 6.27 6.38 -7.82
N GLU A 247 7.24 6.85 -7.05
CA GLU A 247 7.35 6.61 -5.61
C GLU A 247 7.18 7.94 -4.87
N PHE A 248 6.33 7.98 -3.86
CA PHE A 248 6.15 9.13 -2.97
C PHE A 248 6.71 8.81 -1.60
N ASP A 249 7.62 9.63 -1.09
CA ASP A 249 8.29 9.45 0.21
C ASP A 249 7.57 10.16 1.39
N GLY A 250 6.33 10.57 1.18
CA GLY A 250 5.55 11.41 2.10
C GLY A 250 5.71 12.91 1.85
N LYS A 251 6.66 13.34 1.02
CA LYS A 251 6.86 14.76 0.66
C LYS A 251 7.05 14.98 -0.84
N HIS A 252 7.79 14.12 -1.52
CA HIS A 252 8.16 14.29 -2.91
C HIS A 252 7.90 13.03 -3.73
N TRP A 253 7.48 13.26 -4.97
CA TRP A 253 7.35 12.23 -5.98
C TRP A 253 8.67 12.05 -6.73
N THR A 254 9.13 10.80 -6.81
CA THR A 254 10.30 10.39 -7.58
C THR A 254 9.88 9.42 -8.67
N LEU A 255 10.13 9.76 -9.93
CA LEU A 255 9.94 8.85 -11.05
C LEU A 255 10.93 7.68 -10.92
N ARG A 256 10.42 6.45 -10.92
CA ARG A 256 11.23 5.22 -10.91
C ARG A 256 11.37 4.73 -12.35
N GLN A 257 12.62 4.61 -12.81
CA GLN A 257 12.91 4.26 -14.20
C GLN A 257 12.56 2.79 -14.51
N ASP A 258 11.84 2.63 -15.63
CA ASP A 258 10.88 1.56 -15.95
C ASP A 258 11.45 0.19 -16.38
N ILE A 259 10.74 -0.88 -16.00
CA ILE A 259 10.26 -1.97 -16.89
C ILE A 259 8.89 -2.46 -16.35
N GLY A 260 7.91 -1.56 -16.23
CA GLY A 260 6.50 -1.93 -16.02
C GLY A 260 5.94 -2.80 -17.15
N PRO A 261 4.75 -3.41 -17.00
CA PRO A 261 4.03 -4.09 -18.09
C PRO A 261 3.83 -3.29 -19.39
N GLY A 262 4.23 -2.02 -19.48
CA GLY A 262 3.78 -1.07 -20.50
C GLY A 262 2.50 -0.36 -20.06
N PRO A 263 1.94 0.51 -20.91
CA PRO A 263 0.78 1.34 -20.55
C PRO A 263 -0.39 0.52 -19.98
N LEU A 264 -0.90 0.93 -18.81
CA LEU A 264 -1.97 0.21 -18.12
C LEU A 264 -2.85 1.14 -17.28
N GLN A 265 -4.15 0.87 -17.26
CA GLN A 265 -5.13 1.51 -16.36
C GLN A 265 -6.08 0.45 -15.78
N LEU A 266 -6.84 0.81 -14.73
CA LEU A 266 -7.83 -0.08 -14.10
C LEU A 266 -7.25 -1.41 -13.61
N ALA A 267 -5.96 -1.42 -13.29
CA ALA A 267 -5.29 -2.56 -12.69
C ALA A 267 -5.41 -2.51 -11.16
N SER A 268 -5.36 -3.67 -10.53
CA SER A 268 -5.27 -3.78 -9.08
C SER A 268 -3.81 -3.95 -8.68
N MET A 269 -3.33 -3.16 -7.72
CA MET A 269 -1.97 -3.28 -7.19
C MET A 269 -2.00 -3.39 -5.67
N ILE A 270 -1.20 -4.29 -5.12
CA ILE A 270 -1.02 -4.46 -3.69
C ILE A 270 0.47 -4.60 -3.35
N TYR A 271 0.77 -4.43 -2.07
CA TYR A 271 2.07 -4.76 -1.51
C TYR A 271 1.98 -6.02 -0.67
N ASP A 272 2.65 -7.07 -1.14
CA ASP A 272 2.89 -8.28 -0.37
C ASP A 272 3.99 -7.98 0.65
N SER A 273 3.57 -7.55 1.85
CA SER A 273 4.48 -7.13 2.92
C SER A 273 5.34 -8.27 3.45
N VAL A 274 4.84 -9.51 3.36
CA VAL A 274 5.59 -10.70 3.74
C VAL A 274 6.74 -10.90 2.76
N ARG A 275 6.48 -10.88 1.45
CA ARG A 275 7.50 -11.14 0.42
C ARG A 275 8.20 -9.89 -0.09
N SER A 276 7.89 -8.72 0.49
CA SER A 276 8.45 -7.41 0.16
C SER A 276 8.37 -7.07 -1.34
N ARG A 277 7.22 -7.31 -1.96
CA ARG A 277 7.03 -7.13 -3.41
C ARG A 277 5.70 -6.50 -3.74
N LEU A 278 5.67 -5.70 -4.81
CA LEU A 278 4.43 -5.28 -5.42
C LEU A 278 3.85 -6.43 -6.25
N VAL A 279 2.54 -6.59 -6.20
CA VAL A 279 1.79 -7.49 -7.08
C VAL A 279 0.77 -6.65 -7.84
N LEU A 280 0.80 -6.74 -9.16
CA LEU A 280 -0.08 -6.05 -10.09
C LEU A 280 -0.83 -7.09 -10.91
N PHE A 281 -2.14 -6.90 -11.02
CA PHE A 281 -3.01 -7.81 -11.75
C PHE A 281 -4.04 -7.05 -12.57
N GLY A 282 -4.45 -7.64 -13.69
CA GLY A 282 -5.55 -7.12 -14.49
C GLY A 282 -5.20 -5.89 -15.30
N GLY A 283 -6.23 -5.07 -15.54
CA GLY A 283 -6.16 -3.79 -16.21
C GLY A 283 -6.35 -3.85 -17.72
N THR A 284 -6.59 -2.68 -18.30
CA THR A 284 -6.81 -2.50 -19.73
C THR A 284 -5.62 -1.76 -20.34
N ARG A 285 -5.22 -2.20 -21.53
CA ARG A 285 -4.26 -1.51 -22.41
C ARG A 285 -5.08 -0.84 -23.50
N ILE A 286 -4.62 0.31 -24.00
CA ILE A 286 -5.16 0.88 -25.24
C ILE A 286 -4.15 0.55 -26.34
N ALA A 287 -4.59 -0.15 -27.39
CA ALA A 287 -3.82 -0.31 -28.61
C ALA A 287 -3.69 1.05 -29.29
N ALA A 288 -2.48 1.38 -29.73
CA ALA A 288 -2.29 2.47 -30.66
C ALA A 288 -2.98 2.13 -31.99
N GLY A 289 -4.19 2.64 -32.20
CA GLY A 289 -4.70 3.00 -33.53
C GLY A 289 -5.39 1.95 -34.40
N GLU A 290 -6.28 1.10 -33.87
CA GLU A 290 -7.27 0.42 -34.74
C GLU A 290 -8.68 0.45 -34.13
N GLU A 291 -9.60 1.16 -34.80
CA GLU A 291 -11.04 1.07 -34.56
C GLU A 291 -11.51 -0.37 -34.84
N GLY A 292 -12.11 -1.04 -33.85
CA GLY A 292 -12.98 -2.19 -34.09
C GLY A 292 -12.64 -3.52 -33.41
N ASN A 293 -11.68 -3.59 -32.48
CA ASN A 293 -11.43 -4.83 -31.72
C ASN A 293 -11.35 -4.51 -30.21
N PRO A 294 -12.15 -5.13 -29.32
CA PRO A 294 -12.01 -4.92 -27.89
C PRO A 294 -10.61 -5.39 -27.44
N ASP A 295 -9.83 -4.43 -26.95
CA ASP A 295 -8.44 -4.58 -26.54
C ASP A 295 -8.24 -5.70 -25.49
N PRO A 296 -7.09 -6.38 -25.46
CA PRO A 296 -6.86 -7.50 -24.58
C PRO A 296 -6.67 -7.00 -23.15
N VAL A 297 -7.74 -7.08 -22.38
CA VAL A 297 -7.68 -7.04 -20.92
C VAL A 297 -6.57 -7.98 -20.44
N SER A 298 -5.74 -7.52 -19.52
CA SER A 298 -4.52 -8.23 -19.11
C SER A 298 -4.87 -9.35 -18.11
N ALA A 299 -4.49 -10.59 -18.41
CA ALA A 299 -4.62 -11.75 -17.49
C ALA A 299 -3.36 -12.00 -16.64
N GLY A 300 -2.32 -11.18 -16.79
CA GLY A 300 -0.99 -11.48 -16.25
C GLY A 300 -0.84 -11.00 -14.81
N THR A 301 -0.51 -11.92 -13.90
CA THR A 301 0.01 -11.54 -12.57
C THR A 301 1.47 -11.16 -12.72
N ARG A 302 1.78 -9.92 -12.35
CA ARG A 302 3.14 -9.38 -12.40
C ARG A 302 3.56 -9.02 -11.00
N GLU A 303 4.82 -9.31 -10.71
CA GLU A 303 5.42 -8.94 -9.45
C GLU A 303 6.64 -8.10 -9.70
N SER A 304 6.86 -7.09 -8.87
CA SER A 304 8.14 -6.44 -8.79
C SER A 304 8.66 -6.53 -7.38
N LEU A 305 9.96 -6.84 -7.22
CA LEU A 305 10.64 -6.50 -5.98
C LEU A 305 10.42 -5.00 -5.81
N ALA A 306 9.63 -4.62 -4.80
CA ALA A 306 9.61 -3.23 -4.40
C ALA A 306 11.07 -2.89 -4.14
N ALA A 307 11.55 -1.78 -4.72
CA ALA A 307 12.94 -1.36 -4.50
C ALA A 307 13.18 -1.48 -3.00
N ALA A 308 14.11 -2.37 -2.60
CA ALA A 308 14.29 -2.73 -1.20
C ALA A 308 14.43 -1.42 -0.44
N GLY A 309 13.39 -1.05 0.33
CA GLY A 309 13.44 0.12 1.16
C GLY A 309 14.64 -0.10 2.05
N VAL A 310 15.63 0.79 1.98
CA VAL A 310 16.80 0.66 2.85
C VAL A 310 16.27 0.99 4.25
N VAL A 311 15.95 -0.04 5.03
CA VAL A 311 15.42 0.11 6.38
C VAL A 311 16.54 0.65 7.26
N GLY A 312 16.45 1.92 7.65
CA GLY A 312 17.43 2.56 8.54
C GLY A 312 17.10 2.41 10.02
N VAL A 313 18.05 2.77 10.88
CA VAL A 313 17.82 2.87 12.33
C VAL A 313 16.91 4.07 12.62
N LEU A 314 15.88 3.87 13.43
CA LEU A 314 14.97 4.91 13.92
C LEU A 314 15.47 5.49 15.24
N SER A 315 15.82 4.62 16.20
CA SER A 315 16.24 5.04 17.54
C SER A 315 17.02 3.94 18.26
N LEU A 316 17.84 4.35 19.22
CA LEU A 316 18.55 3.48 20.16
C LEU A 316 18.11 3.83 21.59
N ALA A 317 17.95 2.83 22.44
CA ALA A 317 17.63 3.02 23.85
C ALA A 317 18.34 2.00 24.73
N ILE A 318 18.68 2.39 25.96
CA ILE A 318 19.27 1.49 26.96
C ILE A 318 18.32 1.41 28.15
N ALA A 319 18.11 0.21 28.66
CA ALA A 319 17.33 -0.01 29.85
C ALA A 319 18.22 -0.01 31.11
N GLY A 320 17.97 0.93 32.02
CA GLY A 320 18.62 0.98 33.33
C GLY A 320 19.99 1.67 33.36
N GLU A 321 20.68 1.52 34.49
CA GLU A 321 22.04 2.04 34.67
C GLU A 321 23.06 1.16 33.94
N VAL A 322 24.07 1.79 33.36
CA VAL A 322 25.18 1.11 32.67
C VAL A 322 26.39 1.13 33.59
N LEU A 323 26.90 -0.05 33.96
CA LEU A 323 28.01 -0.21 34.90
C LEU A 323 29.17 -0.95 34.21
N GLY A 324 29.92 -0.23 33.38
CA GLY A 324 31.06 -0.75 32.63
C GLY A 324 30.78 -2.08 31.91
N GLU A 325 31.51 -3.11 32.32
CA GLU A 325 31.47 -4.45 31.71
C GLU A 325 30.24 -5.29 32.13
N ILE A 326 29.37 -4.77 33.01
CA ILE A 326 28.12 -5.46 33.38
C ILE A 326 27.17 -5.47 32.17
N PRO A 327 26.60 -6.64 31.80
CA PRO A 327 25.69 -6.73 30.67
C PRO A 327 24.43 -5.86 30.86
N THR A 328 24.12 -5.05 29.86
CA THR A 328 22.90 -4.23 29.77
C THR A 328 22.21 -4.46 28.43
N THR A 329 20.90 -4.26 28.36
CA THR A 329 20.13 -4.39 27.12
C THR A 329 20.12 -3.07 26.33
N LEU A 330 20.58 -3.14 25.08
CA LEU A 330 20.42 -2.11 24.06
C LEU A 330 19.24 -2.49 23.15
N THR A 331 18.22 -1.64 23.11
CA THR A 331 17.09 -1.75 22.19
C THR A 331 17.38 -0.97 20.91
N ILE A 332 17.30 -1.64 19.76
CA ILE A 332 17.44 -1.05 18.44
C ILE A 332 16.08 -1.06 17.76
N LYS A 333 15.57 0.11 17.37
CA LYS A 333 14.32 0.25 16.60
C LYS A 333 14.61 0.72 15.19
N LEU A 334 13.97 0.11 14.21
CA LEU A 334 14.10 0.41 12.78
C LEU A 334 12.95 1.30 12.28
N LYS A 335 13.16 1.98 11.14
CA LYS A 335 12.12 2.75 10.42
C LYS A 335 11.17 1.83 9.62
N GLY A 336 10.66 0.79 10.26
CA GLY A 336 9.83 -0.27 9.67
C GLY A 336 10.35 -1.68 9.97
N PRO A 337 9.61 -2.73 9.58
CA PRO A 337 10.06 -4.11 9.73
C PRO A 337 11.28 -4.40 8.84
N ALA A 338 12.24 -5.18 9.36
CA ALA A 338 13.42 -5.60 8.61
C ALA A 338 13.05 -6.43 7.36
N PRO A 339 13.78 -6.30 6.26
CA PRO A 339 13.51 -7.05 5.03
C PRO A 339 13.77 -8.55 5.21
N MET A 340 13.33 -9.37 4.25
CA MET A 340 13.49 -10.84 4.29
C MET A 340 14.94 -11.34 4.47
N THR A 341 15.95 -10.53 4.11
CA THR A 341 17.37 -10.84 4.36
C THR A 341 17.82 -10.56 5.81
N GLY A 342 16.93 -10.02 6.64
CA GLY A 342 17.28 -9.32 7.87
C GLY A 342 17.87 -7.93 7.59
N ALA A 343 17.91 -7.09 8.60
CA ALA A 343 18.63 -5.82 8.56
C ALA A 343 19.97 -5.98 9.29
N LEU A 344 21.06 -5.66 8.60
CA LEU A 344 22.40 -5.64 9.18
C LEU A 344 22.66 -4.25 9.78
N VAL A 345 22.71 -4.19 11.11
CA VAL A 345 23.01 -2.98 11.87
C VAL A 345 24.47 -3.05 12.34
N ASN A 346 25.28 -2.11 11.89
CA ASN A 346 26.64 -1.92 12.38
C ASN A 346 26.62 -1.01 13.60
N LEU A 347 27.19 -1.48 14.71
CA LEU A 347 27.44 -0.67 15.89
C LEU A 347 28.91 -0.21 15.93
N THR A 348 29.10 1.07 16.26
CA THR A 348 30.42 1.66 16.49
C THR A 348 30.42 2.45 17.80
N GLY A 349 31.58 2.53 18.44
CA GLY A 349 31.75 3.10 19.79
C GLY A 349 32.35 2.08 20.77
N PRO A 350 32.52 2.45 22.05
CA PRO A 350 33.11 1.58 23.07
C PRO A 350 32.07 0.58 23.61
N VAL A 351 31.49 -0.23 22.72
CA VAL A 351 30.42 -1.18 23.01
C VAL A 351 30.83 -2.59 22.54
N PHE A 352 30.57 -3.59 23.38
CA PHE A 352 31.09 -4.94 23.23
C PHE A 352 30.06 -5.99 23.60
N THR A 353 30.34 -7.25 23.25
CA THR A 353 29.57 -8.39 23.75
C THR A 353 29.83 -8.57 25.26
N PRO A 354 28.87 -9.09 26.02
CA PRO A 354 29.12 -9.59 27.36
C PRO A 354 30.32 -10.56 27.37
N GLY A 355 31.39 -10.21 28.08
CA GLY A 355 32.65 -10.96 28.06
C GLY A 355 33.78 -10.34 27.22
N GLY A 356 33.58 -9.14 26.66
CA GLY A 356 34.66 -8.27 26.17
C GLY A 356 35.10 -8.47 24.72
N ALA A 357 34.40 -9.29 23.92
CA ALA A 357 34.69 -9.41 22.49
C ALA A 357 33.97 -8.33 21.68
N ASN A 358 34.56 -7.94 20.54
CA ASN A 358 33.94 -6.99 19.59
C ASN A 358 32.55 -7.47 19.16
N LEU A 359 31.60 -6.53 19.07
CA LEU A 359 30.27 -6.84 18.56
C LEU A 359 30.33 -7.08 17.04
N PRO A 360 29.89 -8.25 16.55
CA PRO A 360 29.63 -8.41 15.12
C PRO A 360 28.44 -7.52 14.71
N PRO A 361 28.25 -7.30 13.39
CA PRO A 361 27.02 -6.68 12.89
C PRO A 361 25.80 -7.40 13.43
N ILE A 362 24.85 -6.65 13.97
CA ILE A 362 23.61 -7.18 14.53
C ILE A 362 22.66 -7.46 13.38
N VAL A 363 22.18 -8.70 13.30
CA VAL A 363 21.15 -9.09 12.34
C VAL A 363 19.80 -8.98 13.02
N ILE A 364 19.00 -7.98 12.64
CA ILE A 364 17.59 -7.93 13.03
C ILE A 364 16.81 -8.86 12.09
N PRO A 365 16.15 -9.92 12.61
CA PRO A 365 15.41 -10.88 11.79
C PRO A 365 14.32 -10.24 10.95
N ALA A 366 14.02 -10.85 9.80
CA ALA A 366 12.95 -10.43 8.90
C ALA A 366 11.62 -10.21 9.63
N GLY A 367 10.89 -9.17 9.26
CA GLY A 367 9.57 -8.83 9.83
C GLY A 367 9.62 -8.13 11.20
N LEU A 368 10.76 -8.11 11.89
CA LEU A 368 10.91 -7.40 13.16
C LEU A 368 11.31 -5.94 12.92
N SER A 369 10.67 -5.02 13.64
CA SER A 369 11.02 -3.59 13.65
C SER A 369 11.84 -3.19 14.88
N THR A 370 12.00 -4.09 15.84
CA THR A 370 12.70 -3.86 17.11
C THR A 370 13.46 -5.11 17.53
N MET A 371 14.66 -4.94 18.07
CA MET A 371 15.45 -6.03 18.66
C MET A 371 16.21 -5.55 19.89
N ASP A 372 16.20 -6.38 20.93
CA ASP A 372 16.98 -6.20 22.13
C ASP A 372 18.28 -7.00 22.04
N VAL A 373 19.40 -6.34 22.32
CA VAL A 373 20.74 -6.94 22.22
C VAL A 373 21.49 -6.73 23.53
N PRO A 374 22.01 -7.80 24.15
CA PRO A 374 22.84 -7.68 25.33
C PRO A 374 24.22 -7.13 24.94
N VAL A 375 24.63 -6.05 25.59
CA VAL A 375 25.89 -5.35 25.34
C VAL A 375 26.58 -4.98 26.66
N ALA A 376 27.87 -4.70 26.59
CA ALA A 376 28.68 -4.15 27.68
C ALA A 376 29.49 -2.95 27.15
N PHE A 377 29.94 -2.06 28.04
CA PHE A 377 30.62 -0.83 27.65
C PHE A 377 32.02 -0.75 28.25
N ALA A 378 32.98 -0.22 27.49
CA ALA A 378 34.32 0.01 28.00
C ALA A 378 34.49 1.44 28.52
N GLY A 379 35.24 1.57 29.62
CA GLY A 379 35.55 2.85 30.24
C GLY A 379 34.49 3.33 31.23
N ALA A 380 34.64 4.57 31.69
CA ALA A 380 33.71 5.24 32.59
C ALA A 380 33.44 6.67 32.08
N GLY A 381 32.27 7.22 32.40
CA GLY A 381 31.83 8.54 31.96
C GLY A 381 30.96 8.50 30.70
N SER A 382 30.86 9.64 30.00
CA SER A 382 29.99 9.77 28.82
C SER A 382 30.64 9.13 27.60
N VAL A 383 29.98 8.13 27.02
CA VAL A 383 30.38 7.46 25.79
C VAL A 383 29.31 7.59 24.71
N THR A 384 29.72 7.58 23.45
CA THR A 384 28.80 7.64 22.30
C THR A 384 28.82 6.31 21.56
N ILE A 385 27.64 5.75 21.34
CA ILE A 385 27.45 4.65 20.39
C ILE A 385 26.71 5.15 19.17
N THR A 386 27.03 4.58 18.02
CA THR A 386 26.40 4.92 16.75
C THR A 386 26.00 3.63 16.05
N ALA A 387 24.75 3.59 15.57
CA ALA A 387 24.19 2.49 14.81
C ALA A 387 23.85 2.93 13.39
N GLU A 388 24.18 2.09 12.42
CA GLU A 388 23.88 2.35 11.00
C GLU A 388 23.47 1.06 10.29
N VAL A 389 22.46 1.16 9.41
CA VAL A 389 22.26 0.20 8.33
C VAL A 389 22.92 0.77 7.08
N ALA A 390 23.78 -0.01 6.42
CA ALA A 390 24.62 0.47 5.33
C ALA A 390 23.83 1.26 4.28
N GLY A 391 24.27 2.50 4.02
CA GLY A 391 23.60 3.39 3.07
C GLY A 391 22.42 4.18 3.64
N THR A 392 22.26 4.22 4.96
CA THR A 392 21.29 5.06 5.67
C THR A 392 21.97 6.03 6.65
N PRO A 393 21.33 7.14 7.05
CA PRO A 393 21.87 8.00 8.09
C PRO A 393 22.07 7.23 9.41
N ALA A 394 23.24 7.41 10.02
CA ALA A 394 23.55 6.81 11.31
C ALA A 394 22.77 7.49 12.46
N VAL A 395 22.46 6.73 13.50
CA VAL A 395 21.80 7.21 14.72
C VAL A 395 22.74 7.02 15.90
N SER A 396 22.97 8.09 16.66
CA SER A 396 23.87 8.06 17.83
C SER A 396 23.11 8.18 19.15
N LEU A 397 23.61 7.51 20.17
CA LEU A 397 23.14 7.59 21.56
C LEU A 397 24.31 7.93 22.48
N GLN A 398 24.13 8.93 23.33
CA GLN A 398 25.04 9.20 24.46
C GLN A 398 24.64 8.32 25.65
N VAL A 399 25.62 7.68 26.26
CA VAL A 399 25.44 6.74 27.37
C VAL A 399 26.37 7.16 28.51
N LEU A 400 25.85 7.27 29.72
CA LEU A 400 26.67 7.48 30.92
C LEU A 400 27.01 6.13 31.53
N VAL A 401 28.30 5.80 31.54
CA VAL A 401 28.81 4.56 32.11
C VAL A 401 29.31 4.85 33.53
N GLY A 402 28.63 4.29 34.51
CA GLY A 402 29.07 4.26 35.91
C GLY A 402 30.34 3.43 36.05
N GLY A 403 31.26 3.93 36.87
CA GLY A 403 32.54 3.27 37.16
C GLY A 403 32.44 2.19 38.23
#